data_AF-A0A960W2K9-F1
#
_entry.id   AF-A0A960W2K9-F1
#
_cell.length_a   1.000
_cell.length_b   1.000
_cell.length_c   1.000
_cell.angle_alpha   90.00
_cell.angle_beta   90.00
_cell.angle_gamma   90.00
#
_symmetry.space_group_name_H-M   'P 1'
#
loop_
_entity.id
_entity.type
_entity.pdbx_description
1 polymer ?
#
loop_
_entity_poly.entity_id
_entity_poly.type
_entity_poly.pdbx_seq_one_letter_code
_entity_poly.pdbx_strand_id
1 'polypeptide(L)'
;MIKYLVILLFVLFSCKQSQNLVSVLNIDNNKDGKNDQYMLSLNDSNTSIFIGTDEDRDGVIEDHLWVNAKSKDIGGKGVDLLFNEIKGEKGIFSRLWYGPSNIKLIEKTDEDRDGFIETTAYFNKTALPKVITGHVARIEIDSNKDGKVEVWIFPSVRFEVDKNGDGIPDEYSTNHDDLGKLEYFLSMDKLKELKTSPLNPSQSYTLHPEIIQDERLKAIIPFTLK
;
A
#
# COMPACT_ATOMS: atom_id res chain seq x y z
N MET A 1 -67.34 46.24 2.95
CA MET A 1 -66.58 45.40 1.99
C MET A 1 -65.10 45.62 2.28
N ILE A 2 -64.39 44.73 2.99
CA ILE A 2 -63.71 43.52 2.45
C ILE A 2 -62.78 43.94 1.31
N LYS A 3 -61.46 43.71 1.25
CA LYS A 3 -60.41 42.94 1.95
C LYS A 3 -59.10 43.47 1.26
N TYR A 4 -57.89 43.47 1.80
CA TYR A 4 -57.03 42.32 2.07
C TYR A 4 -55.76 42.81 2.77
N LEU A 5 -55.58 42.31 3.99
CA LEU A 5 -54.30 42.08 4.64
C LEU A 5 -53.62 40.93 3.89
N VAL A 6 -52.41 41.13 3.36
CA VAL A 6 -51.53 40.01 2.97
C VAL A 6 -50.17 40.21 3.62
N ILE A 7 -49.88 39.23 4.46
CA ILE A 7 -48.76 39.07 5.36
C ILE A 7 -47.49 38.86 4.53
N LEU A 8 -46.45 39.63 4.88
CA LEU A 8 -45.08 39.45 4.42
C LEU A 8 -44.55 38.12 5.00
N LEU A 9 -44.67 37.03 4.26
CA LEU A 9 -44.17 35.73 4.68
C LEU A 9 -42.64 35.72 4.54
N PHE A 10 -41.97 35.76 5.68
CA PHE A 10 -40.54 35.46 5.84
C PHE A 10 -40.21 34.12 5.16
N VAL A 11 -39.55 34.17 4.01
CA VAL A 11 -38.78 33.03 3.53
C VAL A 11 -37.41 33.14 4.19
N LEU A 12 -37.34 32.71 5.46
CA LEU A 12 -36.08 32.27 6.04
C LEU A 12 -35.74 30.96 5.33
N PHE A 13 -34.95 31.07 4.25
CA PHE A 13 -34.06 29.98 3.89
C PHE A 13 -33.12 29.79 5.09
N SER A 14 -33.53 28.95 6.04
CA SER A 14 -32.59 28.29 6.92
C SER A 14 -31.70 27.46 6.03
N CYS A 15 -30.57 28.05 5.62
CA CYS A 15 -29.41 27.32 5.19
C CYS A 15 -29.10 26.38 6.37
N LYS A 16 -29.50 25.11 6.25
CA LYS A 16 -29.19 24.09 7.26
C LYS A 16 -27.68 24.08 7.36
N GLN A 17 -27.20 24.65 8.47
CA GLN A 17 -25.88 24.53 9.03
C GLN A 17 -25.29 23.17 8.63
N SER A 18 -24.14 23.16 7.95
CA SER A 18 -23.46 21.94 7.53
C SER A 18 -23.38 21.01 8.75
N GLN A 19 -24.16 19.94 8.73
CA GLN A 19 -24.05 18.92 9.75
C GLN A 19 -22.62 18.40 9.65
N ASN A 20 -21.87 18.40 10.77
CA ASN A 20 -20.57 17.77 10.81
C ASN A 20 -20.77 16.33 10.32
N LEU A 21 -20.31 16.02 9.10
CA LEU A 21 -20.54 14.73 8.45
C LEU A 21 -19.73 13.61 9.12
N VAL A 22 -18.68 14.01 9.84
CA VAL A 22 -17.70 13.13 10.47
C VAL A 22 -17.64 13.42 11.97
N SER A 23 -17.53 12.36 12.77
CA SER A 23 -17.13 12.41 14.18
C SER A 23 -15.72 11.85 14.35
N VAL A 24 -15.02 12.37 15.36
CA VAL A 24 -13.69 11.90 15.77
C VAL A 24 -13.83 11.25 17.14
N LEU A 25 -13.39 10.00 17.26
CA LEU A 25 -13.18 9.33 18.54
C LEU A 25 -11.69 9.30 18.83
N ASN A 26 -11.27 9.87 19.95
CA ASN A 26 -9.90 9.78 20.44
C ASN A 26 -9.81 8.71 21.53
N ILE A 27 -8.73 7.94 21.53
CA ILE A 27 -8.48 6.83 22.43
C ILE A 27 -7.11 7.02 23.08
N ASP A 28 -7.12 7.12 24.41
CA ASP A 28 -5.94 7.13 25.27
C ASP A 28 -5.97 5.82 26.08
N ASN A 29 -5.28 4.80 25.57
CA ASN A 29 -5.25 3.46 26.15
C ASN A 29 -4.37 3.41 27.40
N ASN A 30 -3.30 4.21 27.43
CA ASN A 30 -2.30 4.19 28.50
C ASN A 30 -2.62 5.19 29.66
N LYS A 31 -3.57 6.11 29.44
CA LYS A 31 -4.04 7.15 30.36
C LYS A 31 -2.99 8.20 30.74
N ASP A 32 -2.05 8.49 29.84
CA ASP A 32 -1.03 9.51 30.01
C ASP A 32 -1.52 10.93 29.61
N GLY A 33 -2.74 11.02 29.08
CA GLY A 33 -3.35 12.27 28.64
C GLY A 33 -3.03 12.66 27.19
N LYS A 34 -2.27 11.85 26.45
CA LYS A 34 -2.09 11.92 25.00
C LYS A 34 -2.99 10.88 24.32
N ASN A 35 -3.35 11.15 23.06
CA ASN A 35 -4.13 10.20 22.28
C ASN A 35 -3.18 9.17 21.64
N ASP A 36 -3.36 7.89 21.97
CA ASP A 36 -2.64 6.80 21.30
C ASP A 36 -3.27 6.46 19.94
N GLN A 37 -4.57 6.72 19.77
CA GLN A 37 -5.30 6.43 18.53
C GLN A 37 -6.46 7.40 18.33
N TYR A 38 -6.80 7.68 17.08
CA TYR A 38 -8.06 8.32 16.72
C TYR A 38 -8.76 7.62 15.57
N MET A 39 -10.08 7.76 15.52
CA MET A 39 -10.93 7.16 14.50
C MET A 39 -11.89 8.19 13.94
N LEU A 40 -12.02 8.23 12.62
CA LEU A 40 -13.00 9.07 11.91
C LEU A 40 -14.18 8.21 11.47
N SER A 41 -15.40 8.63 11.84
CA SER A 41 -16.64 7.93 11.51
C SER A 41 -17.67 8.86 10.85
N LEU A 42 -18.32 8.37 9.80
CA LEU A 42 -19.45 9.04 9.17
C LEU A 42 -20.68 8.97 10.07
N ASN A 43 -21.25 10.12 10.42
CA ASN A 43 -22.31 10.22 11.42
C ASN A 43 -23.63 9.55 10.97
N ASP A 44 -24.00 9.71 9.70
CA ASP A 44 -25.27 9.21 9.19
C ASP A 44 -25.32 7.67 9.09
N SER A 45 -24.17 7.04 8.87
CA SER A 45 -24.08 5.60 8.65
C SER A 45 -23.44 4.84 9.81
N ASN A 46 -22.85 5.55 10.78
CA ASN A 46 -21.99 4.97 11.82
C ASN A 46 -20.90 4.06 11.22
N THR A 47 -20.29 4.54 10.12
CA THR A 47 -19.23 3.83 9.39
C THR A 47 -17.90 4.51 9.68
N SER A 48 -16.97 3.76 10.24
CA SER A 48 -15.58 4.18 10.37
C SER A 48 -14.89 4.12 9.01
N ILE A 49 -14.15 5.17 8.69
CA ILE A 49 -13.46 5.34 7.40
C ILE A 49 -11.94 5.44 7.55
N PHE A 50 -11.47 5.79 8.75
CA PHE A 50 -10.06 6.05 9.00
C PHE A 50 -9.71 5.79 10.46
N ILE A 51 -8.51 5.26 10.69
CA ILE A 51 -7.89 5.03 11.99
C ILE A 51 -6.45 5.55 11.92
N GLY A 52 -6.07 6.43 12.84
CA GLY A 52 -4.68 6.85 13.02
C GLY A 52 -4.14 6.32 14.33
N THR A 53 -2.97 5.68 14.33
CA THR A 53 -2.33 5.11 15.53
C THR A 53 -0.94 5.68 15.73
N ASP A 54 -0.65 6.07 16.97
CA ASP A 54 0.68 6.41 17.48
C ASP A 54 1.32 5.11 17.98
N GLU A 55 2.21 4.51 17.18
CA GLU A 55 2.72 3.17 17.48
C GLU A 55 3.78 3.19 18.60
N ASP A 56 4.58 4.25 18.69
CA ASP A 56 5.70 4.36 19.65
C ASP A 56 5.42 5.29 20.84
N ARG A 57 4.27 5.97 20.83
CA ARG A 57 3.71 6.83 21.88
C ARG A 57 4.47 8.12 22.10
N ASP A 58 5.08 8.65 21.05
CA ASP A 58 5.78 9.93 21.13
C ASP A 58 4.80 11.14 21.03
N GLY A 59 3.57 10.91 20.59
CA GLY A 59 2.52 11.91 20.35
C GLY A 59 2.35 12.28 18.86
N VAL A 60 3.09 11.63 17.98
CA VAL A 60 2.94 11.68 16.52
C VAL A 60 2.15 10.45 16.07
N ILE A 61 1.50 10.54 14.90
CA ILE A 61 0.73 9.43 14.35
C ILE A 61 1.52 8.93 13.14
N GLU A 62 1.90 7.66 13.15
CA GLU A 62 2.70 7.03 12.10
C GLU A 62 1.81 6.15 11.22
N ASP A 63 0.94 5.38 11.83
CA ASP A 63 0.09 4.38 11.17
C ASP A 63 -1.26 4.98 10.78
N HIS A 64 -1.46 5.14 9.48
CA HIS A 64 -2.68 5.68 8.88
C HIS A 64 -3.42 4.56 8.14
N LEU A 65 -4.53 4.11 8.68
CA LEU A 65 -5.30 3.00 8.14
C LEU A 65 -6.69 3.44 7.68
N TRP A 66 -6.94 3.29 6.38
CA TRP A 66 -8.24 3.47 5.76
C TRP A 66 -9.02 2.16 5.81
N VAL A 67 -10.25 2.27 6.32
CA VAL A 67 -11.13 1.12 6.55
C VAL A 67 -12.53 1.40 6.01
N ASN A 68 -13.32 0.34 5.85
CA ASN A 68 -14.75 0.42 5.80
C ASN A 68 -15.32 -0.59 6.80
N ALA A 69 -15.87 -0.09 7.90
CA ALA A 69 -16.47 -0.92 8.92
C ALA A 69 -17.53 -0.14 9.69
N LYS A 70 -18.48 -0.85 10.31
CA LYS A 70 -19.29 -0.21 11.35
C LYS A 70 -18.41 0.09 12.54
N SER A 71 -18.58 1.26 13.17
CA SER A 71 -17.70 1.70 14.26
C SER A 71 -17.67 0.73 15.45
N LYS A 72 -18.76 -0.02 15.68
CA LYS A 72 -18.84 -1.07 16.71
C LYS A 72 -18.09 -2.37 16.38
N ASP A 73 -17.76 -2.60 15.12
CA ASP A 73 -17.16 -3.85 14.62
C ASP A 73 -15.65 -3.70 14.39
N ILE A 74 -15.09 -2.52 14.67
CA ILE A 74 -13.66 -2.23 14.61
C ILE A 74 -12.88 -3.16 15.54
N GLY A 75 -11.78 -3.73 15.03
CA GLY A 75 -11.00 -4.77 15.71
C GLY A 75 -11.61 -6.18 15.64
N GLY A 76 -12.78 -6.34 15.03
CA GLY A 76 -13.50 -7.61 14.88
C GLY A 76 -13.46 -8.21 13.47
N LYS A 77 -14.26 -9.27 13.28
CA LYS A 77 -14.52 -9.86 11.95
C LYS A 77 -15.55 -8.99 11.24
N GLY A 78 -15.19 -8.36 10.13
CA GLY A 78 -16.07 -7.46 9.37
C GLY A 78 -15.49 -6.07 9.11
N VAL A 79 -14.19 -5.87 9.37
CA VAL A 79 -13.46 -4.68 8.95
C VAL A 79 -12.89 -4.93 7.56
N ASP A 80 -13.32 -4.15 6.57
CA ASP A 80 -12.66 -4.11 5.27
C ASP A 80 -11.48 -3.13 5.37
N LEU A 81 -10.26 -3.64 5.24
CA LEU A 81 -9.06 -2.85 5.09
C LEU A 81 -8.98 -2.38 3.64
N LEU A 82 -8.63 -1.11 3.43
CA LEU A 82 -8.58 -0.54 2.09
C LEU A 82 -7.15 -0.14 1.73
N PHE A 83 -6.52 0.63 2.60
CA PHE A 83 -5.20 1.20 2.38
C PHE A 83 -4.54 1.51 3.72
N ASN A 84 -3.25 1.24 3.82
CA ASN A 84 -2.44 1.58 4.98
C ASN A 84 -1.21 2.35 4.55
N GLU A 85 -0.88 3.39 5.29
CA GLU A 85 0.33 4.19 5.11
C GLU A 85 1.05 4.30 6.45
N ILE A 86 2.31 3.88 6.50
CA ILE A 86 3.16 3.98 7.69
C ILE A 86 4.20 5.05 7.42
N LYS A 87 4.26 6.05 8.30
CA LYS A 87 5.23 7.12 8.25
C LYS A 87 6.43 6.79 9.15
N GLY A 88 7.64 7.00 8.63
CA GLY A 88 8.88 7.03 9.40
C GLY A 88 9.42 8.46 9.56
N GLU A 89 10.62 8.58 10.12
CA GLU A 89 11.25 9.87 10.41
C GLU A 89 11.39 10.79 9.18
N LYS A 90 11.72 10.21 8.02
CA LYS A 90 12.03 10.95 6.78
C LYS A 90 10.87 11.05 5.79
N GLY A 91 9.72 10.45 6.09
CA GLY A 91 8.61 10.41 5.15
C GLY A 91 7.80 9.13 5.26
N ILE A 92 7.15 8.75 4.18
CA ILE A 92 6.34 7.53 4.13
C ILE A 92 7.28 6.35 3.94
N PHE A 93 7.29 5.46 4.92
CA PHE A 93 8.10 4.25 4.92
C PHE A 93 7.39 3.09 4.20
N SER A 94 6.07 2.96 4.36
CA SER A 94 5.31 1.89 3.72
C SER A 94 3.93 2.36 3.25
N ARG A 95 3.48 1.81 2.12
CA ARG A 95 2.12 1.92 1.60
C ARG A 95 1.61 0.55 1.20
N LEU A 96 0.47 0.15 1.73
CA LEU A 96 -0.10 -1.18 1.55
C LEU A 96 -1.56 -1.09 1.12
N TRP A 97 -1.89 -1.72 0.00
CA TRP A 97 -3.25 -1.82 -0.52
C TRP A 97 -3.83 -3.21 -0.25
N TYR A 98 -5.10 -3.23 0.13
CA TYR A 98 -5.84 -4.45 0.41
C TYR A 98 -6.96 -4.65 -0.60
N GLY A 99 -7.25 -5.92 -0.87
CA GLY A 99 -8.38 -6.36 -1.67
C GLY A 99 -9.49 -6.93 -0.79
N PRO A 100 -10.54 -7.48 -1.43
CA PRO A 100 -11.62 -8.15 -0.72
C PRO A 100 -11.11 -9.21 0.26
N SER A 101 -11.80 -9.37 1.39
CA SER A 101 -11.36 -10.27 2.48
C SER A 101 -9.99 -9.91 3.06
N ASN A 102 -9.58 -8.65 2.92
CA ASN A 102 -8.34 -8.07 3.42
C ASN A 102 -7.08 -8.72 2.86
N ILE A 103 -7.13 -9.34 1.70
CA ILE A 103 -5.94 -9.92 1.08
C ILE A 103 -4.99 -8.77 0.70
N LYS A 104 -3.70 -8.85 1.04
CA LYS A 104 -2.71 -7.87 0.58
C LYS A 104 -2.63 -7.92 -0.95
N LEU A 105 -2.57 -6.76 -1.62
CA LEU A 105 -2.45 -6.67 -3.07
C LEU A 105 -1.06 -6.19 -3.48
N ILE A 106 -0.67 -5.02 -2.96
CA ILE A 106 0.59 -4.34 -3.23
C ILE A 106 1.12 -3.78 -1.93
N GLU A 107 2.42 -3.88 -1.72
CA GLU A 107 3.14 -3.12 -0.70
C GLU A 107 4.26 -2.35 -1.37
N LYS A 108 4.46 -1.11 -0.93
CA LYS A 108 5.49 -0.22 -1.44
C LYS A 108 6.31 0.28 -0.27
N THR A 109 7.62 0.12 -0.32
CA THR A 109 8.51 0.37 0.82
C THR A 109 9.74 1.19 0.43
N ASP A 110 10.14 2.05 1.36
CA ASP A 110 11.41 2.77 1.45
C ASP A 110 12.32 1.96 2.39
N GLU A 111 13.01 0.94 1.88
CA GLU A 111 13.76 -0.03 2.70
C GLU A 111 14.99 0.62 3.34
N ASP A 112 15.66 1.53 2.63
CA ASP A 112 16.85 2.24 3.12
C ASP A 112 16.54 3.50 3.95
N ARG A 113 15.26 3.87 4.05
CA ARG A 113 14.75 5.01 4.81
C ARG A 113 15.41 6.30 4.38
N ASP A 114 15.39 6.60 3.09
CA ASP A 114 15.92 7.84 2.56
C ASP A 114 14.85 8.79 2.00
N GLY A 115 13.58 8.42 2.15
CA GLY A 115 12.41 9.19 1.77
C GLY A 115 11.94 8.91 0.35
N PHE A 116 12.55 7.96 -0.35
CA PHE A 116 12.10 7.45 -1.63
C PHE A 116 11.54 6.04 -1.48
N ILE A 117 10.55 5.66 -2.30
CA ILE A 117 10.02 4.30 -2.32
C ILE A 117 10.57 3.62 -3.57
N GLU A 118 11.56 2.77 -3.39
CA GLU A 118 12.24 1.99 -4.41
C GLU A 118 11.60 0.62 -4.62
N THR A 119 11.01 0.04 -3.57
CA THR A 119 10.55 -1.35 -3.60
C THR A 119 9.03 -1.43 -3.74
N THR A 120 8.55 -2.26 -4.67
CA THR A 120 7.13 -2.61 -4.83
C THR A 120 6.95 -4.14 -4.81
N ALA A 121 6.33 -4.67 -3.77
CA ALA A 121 5.95 -6.07 -3.67
C ALA A 121 4.50 -6.31 -4.10
N TYR A 122 4.28 -7.35 -4.90
CA TYR A 122 2.97 -7.80 -5.36
C TYR A 122 2.64 -9.13 -4.72
N PHE A 123 1.41 -9.29 -4.25
CA PHE A 123 1.00 -10.45 -3.46
C PHE A 123 0.11 -11.40 -4.27
N ASN A 124 0.24 -12.69 -3.96
CA ASN A 124 -0.63 -13.73 -4.50
C ASN A 124 -1.92 -13.87 -3.68
N LYS A 125 -2.89 -14.64 -4.22
CA LYS A 125 -4.23 -14.84 -3.64
C LYS A 125 -4.27 -15.41 -2.21
N THR A 126 -3.14 -15.88 -1.68
CA THR A 126 -3.05 -16.47 -0.33
C THR A 126 -2.55 -15.49 0.73
N ALA A 127 -2.22 -14.25 0.35
CA ALA A 127 -1.67 -13.21 1.22
C ALA A 127 -2.69 -12.61 2.20
N LEU A 128 -3.11 -13.36 3.22
CA LEU A 128 -3.99 -12.85 4.28
C LEU A 128 -3.24 -11.87 5.22
N PRO A 129 -3.94 -10.92 5.87
CA PRO A 129 -3.34 -10.05 6.89
C PRO A 129 -2.66 -10.87 7.98
N LYS A 130 -1.51 -10.40 8.47
CA LYS A 130 -0.72 -11.03 9.55
C LYS A 130 -0.04 -12.36 9.15
N VAL A 131 -0.09 -12.76 7.89
CA VAL A 131 0.74 -13.87 7.35
C VAL A 131 1.72 -13.28 6.34
N ILE A 132 3.00 -13.23 6.69
CA ILE A 132 4.02 -12.47 5.93
C ILE A 132 4.81 -13.38 4.97
N THR A 133 5.06 -14.64 5.33
CA THR A 133 6.02 -15.48 4.61
C THR A 133 5.38 -16.31 3.49
N GLY A 134 5.97 -16.29 2.29
CA GLY A 134 5.58 -17.17 1.18
C GLY A 134 4.40 -16.67 0.32
N HIS A 135 3.96 -15.43 0.51
CA HIS A 135 2.79 -14.87 -0.18
C HIS A 135 3.10 -13.76 -1.19
N VAL A 136 4.37 -13.36 -1.30
CA VAL A 136 4.84 -12.42 -2.31
C VAL A 136 4.98 -13.17 -3.63
N ALA A 137 4.28 -12.68 -4.64
CA ALA A 137 4.34 -13.19 -6.01
C ALA A 137 5.55 -12.65 -6.76
N ARG A 138 5.86 -11.36 -6.54
CA ARG A 138 6.93 -10.63 -7.22
C ARG A 138 7.35 -9.40 -6.43
N ILE A 139 8.61 -9.01 -6.57
CA ILE A 139 9.15 -7.74 -6.06
C ILE A 139 9.74 -6.98 -7.25
N GLU A 140 9.50 -5.68 -7.31
CA GLU A 140 10.10 -4.72 -8.25
C GLU A 140 10.95 -3.74 -7.46
N ILE A 141 12.13 -3.39 -7.98
CA ILE A 141 13.07 -2.45 -7.35
C ILE A 141 13.51 -1.38 -8.38
N ASP A 142 13.31 -0.12 -8.03
CA ASP A 142 13.81 1.11 -8.70
C ASP A 142 14.82 1.78 -7.76
N SER A 143 16.03 1.22 -7.73
CA SER A 143 17.09 1.61 -6.80
C SER A 143 17.75 2.94 -7.14
N ASN A 144 17.74 3.33 -8.42
CA ASN A 144 18.38 4.57 -8.87
C ASN A 144 17.43 5.79 -8.82
N LYS A 145 16.14 5.56 -8.55
CA LYS A 145 15.08 6.57 -8.37
C LYS A 145 14.70 7.33 -9.63
N ASP A 146 14.90 6.74 -10.79
CA ASP A 146 14.56 7.33 -12.08
C ASP A 146 13.12 7.05 -12.52
N GLY A 147 12.38 6.25 -11.74
CA GLY A 147 11.01 5.85 -12.02
C GLY A 147 10.89 4.56 -12.83
N LYS A 148 12.01 3.93 -13.19
CA LYS A 148 12.08 2.66 -13.91
C LYS A 148 12.62 1.57 -13.00
N VAL A 149 12.01 0.41 -13.10
CA VAL A 149 12.44 -0.77 -12.34
C VAL A 149 13.68 -1.36 -13.01
N GLU A 150 14.73 -1.62 -12.24
CA GLU A 150 15.91 -2.33 -12.75
C GLU A 150 15.89 -3.82 -12.43
N VAL A 151 15.11 -4.24 -11.41
CA VAL A 151 15.07 -5.62 -10.95
C VAL A 151 13.65 -6.11 -10.69
N TRP A 152 13.33 -7.29 -11.22
CA TRP A 152 12.11 -8.04 -10.93
C TRP A 152 12.47 -9.38 -10.28
N ILE A 153 12.10 -9.57 -9.02
CA ILE A 153 12.36 -10.79 -8.26
C ILE A 153 11.10 -11.64 -8.24
N PHE A 154 11.23 -12.90 -8.64
CA PHE A 154 10.23 -13.96 -8.49
C PHE A 154 10.70 -14.92 -7.40
N PRO A 155 10.18 -14.76 -6.15
CA PRO A 155 10.77 -15.39 -4.98
C PRO A 155 11.00 -16.90 -5.12
N SER A 156 12.20 -17.35 -4.74
CA SER A 156 12.62 -18.76 -4.79
C SER A 156 12.60 -19.40 -6.19
N VAL A 157 12.50 -18.62 -7.27
CA VAL A 157 12.51 -19.16 -8.64
C VAL A 157 13.56 -18.47 -9.51
N ARG A 158 13.47 -17.14 -9.66
CA ARG A 158 14.40 -16.37 -10.50
C ARG A 158 14.31 -14.88 -10.22
N PHE A 159 15.23 -14.12 -10.81
CA PHE A 159 15.07 -12.70 -10.98
C PHE A 159 15.44 -12.30 -12.41
N GLU A 160 14.88 -11.19 -12.85
CA GLU A 160 15.14 -10.55 -14.13
C GLU A 160 15.68 -9.15 -13.86
N VAL A 161 16.60 -8.69 -14.70
CA VAL A 161 17.24 -7.39 -14.55
C VAL A 161 17.25 -6.66 -15.88
N ASP A 162 17.18 -5.33 -15.81
CA ASP A 162 17.48 -4.44 -16.92
C ASP A 162 18.90 -3.87 -16.70
N LYS A 163 19.87 -4.33 -17.49
CA LYS A 163 21.24 -3.81 -17.42
C LYS A 163 21.50 -2.64 -18.35
N ASN A 164 20.60 -2.39 -19.31
CA ASN A 164 20.79 -1.37 -20.32
C ASN A 164 20.04 -0.05 -20.01
N GLY A 165 19.09 -0.07 -19.08
CA GLY A 165 18.36 1.10 -18.56
C GLY A 165 17.15 1.53 -19.41
N ASP A 166 16.63 0.67 -20.28
CA ASP A 166 15.46 0.95 -21.11
C ASP A 166 14.12 0.70 -20.38
N GLY A 167 14.15 0.13 -19.18
CA GLY A 167 12.98 -0.24 -18.38
C GLY A 167 12.41 -1.62 -18.73
N ILE A 168 13.11 -2.41 -19.54
CA ILE A 168 12.71 -3.74 -19.98
C ILE A 168 13.79 -4.75 -19.53
N PRO A 169 13.41 -5.87 -18.88
CA PRO A 169 14.40 -6.84 -18.47
C PRO A 169 15.08 -7.51 -19.68
N ASP A 170 16.42 -7.50 -19.68
CA ASP A 170 17.26 -8.02 -20.75
C ASP A 170 18.16 -9.18 -20.30
N GLU A 171 18.28 -9.40 -18.99
CA GLU A 171 18.99 -10.54 -18.41
C GLU A 171 18.22 -11.16 -17.24
N TYR A 172 18.58 -12.39 -16.87
CA TYR A 172 17.96 -13.12 -15.76
C TYR A 172 18.93 -14.08 -15.07
N SER A 173 18.59 -14.52 -13.86
CA SER A 173 19.25 -15.65 -13.21
C SER A 173 18.27 -16.46 -12.36
N THR A 174 18.47 -17.77 -12.35
CA THR A 174 17.75 -18.73 -11.48
C THR A 174 18.61 -19.18 -10.30
N ASN A 175 19.83 -18.65 -10.17
CA ASN A 175 20.75 -19.05 -9.12
C ASN A 175 20.37 -18.36 -7.79
N HIS A 176 20.07 -19.16 -6.77
CA HIS A 176 19.71 -18.66 -5.44
C HIS A 176 20.83 -17.89 -4.75
N ASP A 177 22.09 -18.23 -5.02
CA ASP A 177 23.22 -17.49 -4.45
C ASP A 177 23.30 -16.07 -5.00
N ASP A 178 22.81 -15.84 -6.21
CA ASP A 178 22.82 -14.52 -6.84
C ASP A 178 21.64 -13.67 -6.34
N LEU A 179 20.50 -14.28 -6.01
CA LEU A 179 19.40 -13.61 -5.31
C LEU A 179 19.85 -13.01 -3.98
N GLY A 180 20.62 -13.75 -3.18
CA GLY A 180 21.15 -13.27 -1.90
C GLY A 180 22.17 -12.13 -2.02
N LYS A 181 22.68 -11.85 -3.22
CA LYS A 181 23.63 -10.75 -3.48
C LYS A 181 22.95 -9.52 -4.08
N LEU A 182 21.68 -9.60 -4.50
CA LEU A 182 21.00 -8.50 -5.18
C LEU A 182 21.04 -7.20 -4.38
N GLU A 183 20.73 -7.26 -3.08
CA GLU A 183 20.78 -6.12 -2.18
C GLU A 183 22.16 -5.43 -2.17
N TYR A 184 23.23 -6.23 -2.15
CA TYR A 184 24.60 -5.71 -2.23
C TYR A 184 24.89 -5.02 -3.58
N PHE A 185 24.47 -5.62 -4.69
CA PHE A 185 24.72 -5.04 -6.02
C PHE A 185 23.88 -3.79 -6.27
N LEU A 186 22.65 -3.74 -5.75
CA LEU A 186 21.76 -2.58 -5.83
C LEU A 186 22.33 -1.41 -5.03
N SER A 187 22.64 -1.64 -3.74
CA SER A 187 23.18 -0.59 -2.86
C SER A 187 24.53 -0.01 -3.29
N MET A 188 25.31 -0.75 -4.08
CA MET A 188 26.61 -0.32 -4.59
C MET A 188 26.57 0.24 -6.03
N ASP A 189 25.40 0.30 -6.67
CA ASP A 189 25.25 0.61 -8.11
C ASP A 189 26.14 -0.28 -9.00
N LYS A 190 26.11 -1.58 -8.71
CA LYS A 190 26.94 -2.62 -9.35
C LYS A 190 26.12 -3.71 -10.02
N LEU A 191 24.85 -3.47 -10.32
CA LEU A 191 23.98 -4.45 -11.01
C LEU A 191 24.62 -5.06 -12.27
N LYS A 192 25.42 -4.27 -13.00
CA LYS A 192 26.14 -4.74 -14.21
C LYS A 192 27.17 -5.84 -13.92
N GLU A 193 27.73 -5.89 -12.71
CA GLU A 193 28.70 -6.90 -12.27
C GLU A 193 28.05 -8.23 -11.87
N LEU A 194 26.72 -8.25 -11.70
CA LEU A 194 25.98 -9.46 -11.34
C LEU A 194 26.02 -10.49 -12.48
N LYS A 195 26.31 -11.74 -12.13
CA LYS A 195 26.34 -12.85 -13.10
C LYS A 195 24.92 -13.27 -13.45
N THR A 196 24.55 -13.02 -14.69
CA THR A 196 23.22 -13.30 -15.24
C THR A 196 23.36 -13.85 -16.66
N SER A 197 22.28 -14.41 -17.19
CA SER A 197 22.18 -14.91 -18.56
C SER A 197 21.30 -13.97 -19.39
N PRO A 198 21.55 -13.84 -20.71
CA PRO A 198 20.67 -13.08 -21.58
C PRO A 198 19.23 -13.59 -21.53
N LEU A 199 18.27 -12.67 -21.42
CA LEU A 199 16.84 -12.97 -21.39
C LEU A 199 16.22 -12.65 -22.75
N ASN A 200 15.57 -13.63 -23.37
CA ASN A 200 14.70 -13.34 -24.50
C ASN A 200 13.39 -12.72 -23.98
N PRO A 201 12.89 -11.61 -24.57
CA PRO A 201 11.63 -11.00 -24.16
C PRO A 201 10.47 -11.99 -24.03
N SER A 202 10.35 -12.97 -24.94
CA SER A 202 9.25 -13.96 -24.91
C SER A 202 9.32 -14.93 -23.72
N GLN A 203 10.43 -14.94 -22.98
CA GLN A 203 10.65 -15.78 -21.81
C GLN A 203 10.53 -15.00 -20.51
N SER A 204 10.43 -13.66 -20.56
CA SER A 204 10.29 -12.81 -19.38
C SER A 204 8.95 -13.04 -18.70
N TYR A 205 8.98 -13.24 -17.38
CA TYR A 205 7.78 -13.34 -16.54
C TYR A 205 7.22 -11.95 -16.26
N THR A 206 8.07 -10.92 -16.31
CA THR A 206 7.65 -9.54 -16.21
C THR A 206 6.84 -9.12 -17.42
N LEU A 207 7.30 -9.45 -18.64
CA LEU A 207 6.58 -9.12 -19.88
C LEU A 207 5.42 -10.06 -20.17
N HIS A 208 5.55 -11.34 -19.79
CA HIS A 208 4.58 -12.40 -20.08
C HIS A 208 4.21 -13.17 -18.81
N PRO A 209 3.51 -12.54 -17.86
CA PRO A 209 3.12 -13.20 -16.61
C PRO A 209 2.21 -14.43 -16.82
N GLU A 210 1.54 -14.54 -17.96
CA GLU A 210 0.72 -15.68 -18.35
C GLU A 210 1.51 -16.99 -18.50
N ILE A 211 2.83 -16.93 -18.73
CA ILE A 211 3.65 -18.14 -18.89
C ILE A 211 4.04 -18.75 -17.54
N ILE A 212 3.85 -18.01 -16.43
CA ILE A 212 4.15 -18.46 -15.07
C ILE A 212 3.21 -19.62 -14.72
N GLN A 213 3.79 -20.81 -14.49
CA GLN A 213 3.02 -21.99 -14.08
C GLN A 213 2.81 -22.07 -12.56
N ASP A 214 3.75 -21.53 -11.78
CA ASP A 214 3.66 -21.54 -10.32
C ASP A 214 2.65 -20.49 -9.83
N GLU A 215 1.51 -20.95 -9.30
CA GLU A 215 0.46 -20.10 -8.75
C GLU A 215 0.93 -19.17 -7.63
N ARG A 216 2.02 -19.50 -6.92
CA ARG A 216 2.58 -18.66 -5.87
C ARG A 216 3.18 -17.37 -6.42
N LEU A 217 3.62 -17.39 -7.68
CA LEU A 217 4.23 -16.26 -8.39
C LEU A 217 3.22 -15.44 -9.18
N LYS A 218 1.92 -15.77 -9.12
CA LYS A 218 0.87 -15.01 -9.77
C LYS A 218 0.32 -13.96 -8.81
N ALA A 219 0.61 -12.69 -9.12
CA ALA A 219 0.02 -11.56 -8.42
C ALA A 219 -1.51 -11.52 -8.65
N ILE A 220 -2.25 -11.05 -7.64
CA ILE A 220 -3.71 -10.86 -7.77
C ILE A 220 -4.02 -9.76 -8.77
N ILE A 221 -3.23 -8.69 -8.72
CA ILE A 221 -3.36 -7.58 -9.65
C ILE A 221 -2.44 -7.79 -10.86
N PRO A 222 -2.88 -7.38 -12.06
CA PRO A 222 -2.11 -7.57 -13.28
C PRO A 222 -0.84 -6.73 -13.29
N PHE A 223 0.14 -7.24 -14.03
CA PHE A 223 1.45 -6.62 -14.25
C PHE A 223 1.24 -5.37 -15.11
N THR A 224 1.78 -4.23 -14.68
CA THR A 224 1.74 -3.01 -15.47
C THR A 224 3.15 -2.45 -15.52
N LEU A 225 3.80 -2.52 -16.68
CA LEU A 225 5.02 -1.75 -16.94
C LEU A 225 4.62 -0.28 -17.01
N LYS A 226 5.37 0.57 -16.33
CA LYS A 226 5.15 2.02 -16.30
C LYS A 226 6.01 2.73 -17.32
#